data_AF-A0A349PUS0-F1
#
_entry.id   AF-A0A349PUS0-F1
#
_cell.length_a   1.000
_cell.length_b   1.000
_cell.length_c   1.000
_cell.angle_alpha   90.00
_cell.angle_beta   90.00
_cell.angle_gamma   90.00
#
_symmetry.space_group_name_H-M   'P 1'
#
loop_
_entity.id
_entity.type
_entity.pdbx_description
1 polymer ?
#
loop_
_entity_poly.entity_id
_entity_poly.type
_entity_poly.pdbx_seq_one_letter_code
_entity_poly.pdbx_strand_id
1 'polypeptide(L)'
;MKSIIRKFLSLSLAAVLAAAPLNAFASDALGDDLTSSSVEVNERTELNAGTFWSNTYSDLRQENYVVYSPNARVKPIVSGGDYTTQLTTVSTAAKKLEARGYRVVAGINGDYYDTATGIPLGSMMTEGVLRNASSEYYAIGFRDDGSTVMGKPSLRITAQSDYGRSLTVTAFNYVRQSSFGIYLYDSTFNARATTGTSEEGVDVVCSAVGGSLGLNGSLTLVVEQVIEGGKDTPVGAGQYVLSSNLKAAGYVEQLRALQPGERLTLSVSASGSEWSGVTNMIGA
;
A
#
# COMPACT_ATOMS: atom_id res chain seq x y z
N MET A 1 -19.25 54.91 22.08
CA MET A 1 -18.57 54.66 20.78
C MET A 1 -17.16 54.12 20.92
N LYS A 2 -16.22 54.80 21.61
CA LYS A 2 -14.81 54.35 21.76
C LYS A 2 -14.64 52.95 22.41
N SER A 3 -15.49 52.59 23.38
CA SER A 3 -15.47 51.27 24.04
C SER A 3 -15.93 50.12 23.14
N ILE A 4 -16.92 50.35 22.27
CA ILE A 4 -17.47 49.35 21.35
C ILE A 4 -16.47 49.06 20.23
N ILE A 5 -15.82 50.11 19.69
CA ILE A 5 -14.78 49.99 18.66
C ILE A 5 -13.57 49.19 19.19
N ARG A 6 -13.17 49.42 20.45
CA ARG A 6 -12.08 48.64 21.09
C ARG A 6 -12.44 47.16 21.23
N LYS A 7 -13.66 46.84 21.65
CA LYS A 7 -14.14 45.46 21.80
C LYS A 7 -14.23 44.73 20.45
N PHE A 8 -14.67 45.42 19.40
CA PHE A 8 -14.70 44.86 18.04
C PHE A 8 -13.29 44.61 17.50
N LEU A 9 -12.36 45.56 17.65
CA LEU A 9 -10.97 45.37 17.22
C LEU A 9 -10.29 44.21 17.94
N SER A 10 -10.54 44.05 19.25
CA SER A 10 -9.99 42.93 20.02
C SER A 10 -10.59 41.58 19.60
N LEU A 11 -11.88 41.53 19.22
CA LEU A 11 -12.50 40.30 18.71
C LEU A 11 -11.94 39.92 17.33
N SER A 12 -11.74 40.90 16.44
CA SER A 12 -11.13 40.66 15.13
C SER A 12 -9.66 40.22 15.24
N LEU A 13 -8.89 40.75 16.20
CA LEU A 13 -7.51 40.31 16.43
C LEU A 13 -7.45 38.88 16.99
N ALA A 14 -8.36 38.52 17.90
CA ALA A 14 -8.47 37.16 18.41
C ALA A 14 -8.89 36.15 17.33
N ALA A 15 -9.79 36.55 16.42
CA ALA A 15 -10.18 35.73 15.28
C ALA A 15 -9.04 35.55 14.26
N VAL A 16 -8.18 36.57 14.05
CA VAL A 16 -7.01 36.49 13.19
C VAL A 16 -5.89 35.63 13.81
N LEU A 17 -5.71 35.66 15.14
CA LEU A 17 -4.79 34.73 15.83
C LEU A 17 -5.31 33.29 15.87
N ALA A 18 -6.62 33.08 15.96
CA ALA A 18 -7.22 31.74 15.90
C ALA A 18 -7.29 31.17 14.47
N ALA A 19 -7.23 32.04 13.46
CA ALA A 19 -7.14 31.69 12.04
C ALA A 19 -5.70 31.75 11.49
N ALA A 20 -4.71 32.02 12.35
CA ALA A 20 -3.33 31.79 11.97
C ALA A 20 -3.20 30.31 11.59
N PRO A 21 -2.54 29.97 10.47
CA PRO A 21 -2.25 28.59 10.18
C PRO A 21 -1.58 28.02 11.43
N LEU A 22 -2.15 26.94 11.96
CA LEU A 22 -1.43 26.08 12.88
C LEU A 22 -0.22 25.62 12.08
N ASN A 23 0.88 26.38 12.16
CA ASN A 23 2.17 25.88 11.72
C ASN A 23 2.30 24.55 12.44
N ALA A 24 2.40 23.47 11.67
CA ALA A 24 2.72 22.18 12.24
C ALA A 24 4.02 22.42 13.01
N PHE A 25 3.94 22.48 14.34
CA PHE A 25 5.13 22.69 15.15
C PHE A 25 6.06 21.54 14.80
N ALA A 26 7.26 21.88 14.34
CA ALA A 26 8.32 20.91 14.16
C ALA A 26 8.41 20.07 15.44
N SER A 27 8.64 18.77 15.28
CA SER A 27 8.63 17.87 16.42
C SER A 27 9.60 18.37 17.50
N ASP A 28 9.13 18.53 18.75
CA ASP A 28 9.98 18.77 19.92
C ASP A 28 11.15 17.77 19.99
N ALA A 29 11.02 16.61 19.32
CA ALA A 29 12.07 15.60 19.21
C ALA A 29 13.31 16.05 18.41
N LEU A 30 13.22 17.07 17.55
CA LEU A 30 14.35 17.53 16.72
C LEU A 30 15.22 18.58 17.40
N GLY A 31 14.69 19.27 18.42
CA GLY A 31 15.37 20.32 19.17
C GLY A 31 15.01 21.73 18.72
N ASP A 32 15.92 22.68 18.93
CA ASP A 32 15.65 24.11 18.71
C ASP A 32 15.67 24.44 17.20
N ASP A 33 14.62 25.09 16.70
CA ASP A 33 14.57 25.57 15.31
C ASP A 33 15.63 26.68 15.09
N LEU A 34 16.51 26.45 14.12
CA LEU A 34 17.49 27.44 13.69
C LEU A 34 17.03 28.19 12.45
N THR A 35 16.39 27.48 11.52
CA THR A 35 15.85 28.03 10.27
C THR A 35 14.81 27.11 9.69
N SER A 36 13.70 27.69 9.24
CA SER A 36 12.60 26.98 8.61
C SER A 36 12.07 27.74 7.39
N SER A 37 11.52 26.98 6.43
CA SER A 37 10.91 27.51 5.23
C SER A 37 9.66 26.71 4.88
N SER A 38 8.65 27.39 4.35
CA SER A 38 7.41 26.81 3.84
C SER A 38 7.09 27.39 2.47
N VAL A 39 6.62 26.55 1.56
CA VAL A 39 6.15 26.92 0.22
C VAL A 39 4.81 26.23 -0.04
N GLU A 40 3.76 27.01 -0.27
CA GLU A 40 2.49 26.48 -0.78
C GLU A 40 2.68 26.04 -2.24
N VAL A 41 2.55 24.74 -2.49
CA VAL A 41 2.73 24.13 -3.83
C VAL A 41 1.41 23.81 -4.51
N ASN A 42 0.32 23.78 -3.74
CA ASN A 42 -1.05 23.64 -4.22
C ASN A 42 -2.04 24.02 -3.12
N GLU A 43 -3.33 23.99 -3.45
CA GLU A 43 -4.41 24.21 -2.49
C GLU A 43 -4.22 23.33 -1.24
N ARG A 44 -4.05 24.00 -0.09
CA ARG A 44 -3.90 23.36 1.22
C ARG A 44 -2.79 22.30 1.26
N THR A 45 -1.73 22.52 0.49
CA THR A 45 -0.55 21.66 0.40
C THR A 45 0.73 22.48 0.45
N GLU A 46 1.56 22.20 1.43
CA GLU A 46 2.82 22.92 1.67
C GLU A 46 4.01 21.95 1.70
N LEU A 47 5.11 22.38 1.09
CA LEU A 47 6.43 21.78 1.30
C LEU A 47 7.17 22.59 2.34
N ASN A 48 7.70 21.88 3.34
CA ASN A 48 8.40 22.48 4.46
C ASN A 48 9.79 21.89 4.60
N ALA A 49 10.75 22.73 4.99
CA ALA A 49 12.10 22.31 5.34
C ALA A 49 12.57 23.07 6.57
N GLY A 50 13.23 22.36 7.49
CA GLY A 50 13.77 22.92 8.73
C GLY A 50 15.16 22.39 9.05
N THR A 51 15.98 23.23 9.70
CA THR A 51 17.25 22.83 10.32
C THR A 51 17.17 23.13 11.81
N PHE A 52 17.50 22.12 12.61
CA PHE A 52 17.34 22.14 14.06
C PHE A 52 18.67 21.82 14.75
N TRP A 53 18.85 22.37 15.94
CA TRP A 53 19.90 21.93 16.86
C TRP A 53 19.31 20.97 17.90
N SER A 54 19.69 19.69 17.83
CA SER A 54 19.26 18.72 18.84
C SER A 54 20.08 18.88 20.11
N ASN A 55 19.47 19.45 21.16
CA ASN A 55 20.12 19.53 22.47
C ASN A 55 20.39 18.15 23.09
N THR A 56 19.59 17.14 22.75
CA THR A 56 19.74 15.76 23.24
C THR A 56 20.95 15.06 22.63
N TYR A 57 21.15 15.19 21.31
CA TYR A 57 22.23 14.49 20.59
C TYR A 57 23.43 15.40 20.27
N SER A 58 23.31 16.70 20.58
CA SER A 58 24.34 17.73 20.29
C SER A 58 24.75 17.77 18.83
N ASP A 59 23.78 17.68 17.93
CA ASP A 59 23.99 17.65 16.48
C ASP A 59 22.97 18.49 15.71
N LEU A 60 23.29 18.76 14.43
CA LEU A 60 22.36 19.39 13.49
C LEU A 60 21.44 18.34 12.88
N ARG A 61 20.14 18.64 12.85
CA ARG A 61 19.11 17.80 12.23
C ARG A 61 18.44 18.57 11.10
N GLN A 62 18.13 17.87 10.02
CA GLN A 62 17.36 18.41 8.91
C GLN A 62 16.11 17.58 8.70
N GLU A 63 14.98 18.26 8.54
CA GLU A 63 13.70 17.64 8.24
C GLU A 63 13.10 18.28 6.99
N ASN A 64 12.51 17.43 6.15
CA ASN A 64 11.66 17.85 5.06
C ASN A 64 10.32 17.14 5.23
N TYR A 65 9.22 17.89 5.20
CA TYR A 65 7.89 17.31 5.40
C TYR A 65 6.85 18.00 4.51
N VAL A 66 5.76 17.29 4.30
CA VAL A 66 4.61 17.76 3.52
C VAL A 66 3.45 17.95 4.47
N VAL A 67 2.86 19.14 4.47
CA VAL A 67 1.58 19.37 5.17
C VAL A 67 0.49 19.40 4.13
N TYR A 68 -0.52 18.56 4.30
CA TYR A 68 -1.66 18.47 3.40
C TYR A 68 -2.94 18.34 4.21
N SER A 69 -3.97 19.10 3.81
CA SER A 69 -5.34 18.88 4.28
C SER A 69 -6.21 18.33 3.14
N PRO A 70 -7.03 17.30 3.38
CA PRO A 70 -7.95 16.73 2.39
C PRO A 70 -8.68 17.78 1.55
N ASN A 71 -8.54 17.68 0.22
CA ASN A 71 -9.19 18.57 -0.74
C ASN A 71 -9.35 17.93 -2.12
N ALA A 72 -10.08 18.60 -3.02
CA ALA A 72 -10.39 18.07 -4.34
C ALA A 72 -9.25 18.17 -5.37
N ARG A 73 -8.18 18.92 -5.08
CA ARG A 73 -7.09 19.25 -6.03
C ARG A 73 -5.86 18.40 -5.84
N VAL A 74 -5.54 18.03 -4.61
CA VAL A 74 -4.41 17.17 -4.26
C VAL A 74 -4.96 15.91 -3.62
N LYS A 75 -4.52 14.75 -4.11
CA LYS A 75 -4.86 13.45 -3.52
C LYS A 75 -3.60 12.60 -3.35
N PRO A 76 -3.43 11.88 -2.23
CA PRO A 76 -2.34 10.92 -2.08
C PRO A 76 -2.53 9.73 -3.04
N ILE A 77 -1.44 9.29 -3.67
CA ILE A 77 -1.40 8.11 -4.53
C ILE A 77 -0.22 7.25 -4.09
N VAL A 78 -0.48 5.96 -3.83
CA VAL A 78 0.58 4.99 -3.57
C VAL A 78 0.98 4.36 -4.89
N SER A 79 2.26 4.41 -5.24
CA SER A 79 2.79 3.89 -6.51
C SER A 79 4.13 3.19 -6.29
N GLY A 80 4.48 2.29 -7.21
CA GLY A 80 5.70 1.51 -7.18
C GLY A 80 6.27 1.29 -8.58
N GLY A 81 7.07 0.25 -8.73
CA GLY A 81 7.58 -0.20 -10.02
C GLY A 81 6.50 -0.84 -10.91
N ASP A 82 6.94 -1.32 -12.08
CA ASP A 82 6.11 -2.07 -13.03
C ASP A 82 5.76 -3.48 -12.52
N TYR A 83 6.55 -4.00 -11.59
CA TYR A 83 6.32 -5.25 -10.86
C TYR A 83 6.74 -5.09 -9.39
N THR A 84 6.18 -5.91 -8.51
CA THR A 84 6.29 -5.83 -7.05
C THR A 84 7.74 -5.81 -6.56
N THR A 85 8.61 -6.64 -7.15
CA THR A 85 10.03 -6.71 -6.75
C THR A 85 10.93 -5.66 -7.40
N GLN A 86 10.38 -4.72 -8.18
CA GLN A 86 11.20 -3.68 -8.80
C GLN A 86 11.53 -2.57 -7.80
N LEU A 87 12.82 -2.34 -7.58
CA LEU A 87 13.29 -1.13 -6.91
C LEU A 87 13.11 0.09 -7.82
N THR A 88 12.44 1.12 -7.31
CA THR A 88 12.22 2.37 -8.03
C THR A 88 12.53 3.57 -7.14
N THR A 89 12.95 4.67 -7.76
CA THR A 89 13.14 5.94 -7.03
C THR A 89 11.83 6.70 -6.97
N VAL A 90 11.65 7.52 -5.92
CA VAL A 90 10.50 8.44 -5.80
C VAL A 90 10.38 9.32 -7.05
N SER A 91 11.49 9.79 -7.60
CA SER A 91 11.52 10.59 -8.84
C SER A 91 11.08 9.82 -10.09
N THR A 92 11.34 8.52 -10.16
CA THR A 92 10.87 7.68 -11.28
C THR A 92 9.37 7.40 -11.16
N ALA A 93 8.90 7.09 -9.95
CA ALA A 93 7.47 6.94 -9.67
C ALA A 93 6.69 8.24 -9.99
N ALA A 94 7.24 9.40 -9.61
CA ALA A 94 6.67 10.70 -9.93
C ALA A 94 6.53 10.90 -11.46
N LYS A 95 7.60 10.68 -12.22
CA LYS A 95 7.58 10.79 -13.70
C LYS A 95 6.55 9.87 -14.35
N LYS A 96 6.36 8.65 -13.82
CA LYS A 96 5.32 7.73 -14.32
C LYS A 96 3.91 8.29 -14.08
N LEU A 97 3.65 8.90 -12.93
CA LEU A 97 2.39 9.57 -12.66
C LEU A 97 2.21 10.81 -13.55
N GLU A 98 3.27 11.60 -13.76
CA GLU A 98 3.23 12.76 -14.66
C GLU A 98 2.93 12.37 -16.11
N ALA A 99 3.52 11.27 -16.59
CA ALA A 99 3.21 10.71 -17.91
C ALA A 99 1.74 10.26 -18.05
N ARG A 100 1.04 9.97 -16.94
CA ARG A 100 -0.39 9.67 -16.89
C ARG A 100 -1.27 10.93 -16.79
N GLY A 101 -0.67 12.13 -16.80
CA GLY A 101 -1.38 13.41 -16.73
C GLY A 101 -1.54 13.98 -15.33
N TYR A 102 -0.95 13.37 -14.30
CA TYR A 102 -0.91 13.97 -12.96
C TYR A 102 0.13 15.09 -12.90
N ARG A 103 -0.07 16.05 -11.98
CA ARG A 103 0.98 16.98 -11.55
C ARG A 103 1.44 16.54 -10.17
N VAL A 104 2.64 15.97 -10.07
CA VAL A 104 3.19 15.55 -8.77
C VAL A 104 3.74 16.79 -8.07
N VAL A 105 3.22 17.08 -6.88
CA VAL A 105 3.63 18.25 -6.08
C VAL A 105 4.58 17.89 -4.94
N ALA A 106 4.56 16.63 -4.50
CA ALA A 106 5.42 16.09 -3.46
C ALA A 106 5.51 14.55 -3.58
N GLY A 107 6.53 13.94 -2.98
CA GLY A 107 6.65 12.49 -2.90
C GLY A 107 7.64 12.09 -1.80
N ILE A 108 7.33 10.98 -1.13
CA ILE A 108 8.17 10.36 -0.09
C ILE A 108 8.32 8.86 -0.41
N ASN A 109 9.41 8.24 0.03
CA ASN A 109 9.48 6.78 0.04
C ASN A 109 8.49 6.22 1.08
N GLY A 110 8.10 4.96 0.89
CA GLY A 110 7.14 4.28 1.77
C GLY A 110 7.75 3.10 2.49
N ASP A 111 7.23 1.92 2.19
CA ASP A 111 7.50 0.63 2.86
C ASP A 111 8.97 0.27 3.00
N TYR A 112 9.23 -0.60 3.98
CA TYR A 112 10.45 -1.40 4.03
C TYR A 112 10.44 -2.47 2.95
N TYR A 113 11.63 -2.83 2.50
CA TYR A 113 11.80 -3.88 1.50
C TYR A 113 13.16 -4.56 1.68
N ASP A 114 13.25 -5.80 1.24
CA ASP A 114 14.52 -6.49 1.11
C ASP A 114 15.32 -5.87 -0.05
N THR A 115 16.47 -5.25 0.24
CA THR A 115 17.24 -4.51 -0.76
C THR A 115 17.92 -5.41 -1.80
N ALA A 116 18.09 -6.71 -1.51
CA ALA A 116 18.73 -7.65 -2.42
C ALA A 116 17.74 -8.21 -3.45
N THR A 117 16.47 -8.36 -3.06
CA THR A 117 15.42 -9.00 -3.86
C THR A 117 14.32 -8.05 -4.32
N GLY A 118 14.20 -6.88 -3.67
CA GLY A 118 13.17 -5.87 -3.91
C GLY A 118 11.80 -6.20 -3.32
N ILE A 119 11.69 -7.25 -2.50
CA ILE A 119 10.40 -7.70 -1.96
C ILE A 119 9.94 -6.72 -0.88
N PRO A 120 8.76 -6.08 -1.03
CA PRO A 120 8.18 -5.22 -0.01
C PRO A 120 7.78 -6.06 1.19
N LEU A 121 7.89 -5.50 2.40
CA LEU A 121 7.53 -6.21 3.62
C LEU A 121 6.06 -6.01 3.99
N GLY A 122 5.55 -4.79 3.88
CA GLY A 122 4.16 -4.43 4.11
C GLY A 122 3.24 -4.71 2.92
N SER A 123 1.96 -4.34 3.07
CA SER A 123 0.95 -4.49 2.01
C SER A 123 0.81 -3.20 1.19
N MET A 124 0.59 -3.33 -0.13
CA MET A 124 0.42 -2.19 -1.02
C MET A 124 -0.88 -2.29 -1.82
N MET A 125 -1.60 -1.17 -1.90
CA MET A 125 -2.77 -0.99 -2.76
C MET A 125 -2.63 0.32 -3.53
N THR A 126 -2.98 0.29 -4.81
CA THR A 126 -3.00 1.47 -5.69
C THR A 126 -4.32 1.53 -6.42
N GLU A 127 -5.02 2.65 -6.30
CA GLU A 127 -6.27 2.93 -7.02
C GLU A 127 -7.30 1.79 -6.89
N GLY A 128 -7.45 1.25 -5.67
CA GLY A 128 -8.41 0.21 -5.30
C GLY A 128 -7.94 -1.22 -5.58
N VAL A 129 -6.78 -1.40 -6.22
CA VAL A 129 -6.23 -2.71 -6.58
C VAL A 129 -5.06 -3.06 -5.66
N LEU A 130 -5.17 -4.18 -4.97
CA LEU A 130 -4.11 -4.75 -4.15
C LEU A 130 -2.96 -5.19 -5.06
N ARG A 131 -1.73 -4.81 -4.72
CA ARG A 131 -0.51 -5.10 -5.50
C ARG A 131 0.33 -6.20 -4.88
N ASN A 132 0.34 -6.23 -3.55
CA ASN A 132 0.89 -7.31 -2.73
C ASN A 132 0.21 -7.28 -1.36
N ALA A 133 0.31 -8.37 -0.61
CA ALA A 133 -0.20 -8.43 0.74
C ALA A 133 0.64 -9.32 1.64
N SER A 134 0.83 -8.84 2.88
CA SER A 134 1.43 -9.53 4.01
C SER A 134 0.61 -9.22 5.28
N SER A 135 0.68 -10.08 6.30
CA SER A 135 -0.21 -9.99 7.48
C SER A 135 0.32 -9.13 8.63
N GLU A 136 1.59 -8.71 8.60
CA GLU A 136 2.28 -8.32 9.84
C GLU A 136 2.42 -6.82 10.12
N TYR A 137 2.35 -5.98 9.09
CA TYR A 137 2.79 -4.58 9.18
C TYR A 137 1.65 -3.60 9.45
N TYR A 138 2.01 -2.47 10.06
CA TYR A 138 1.13 -1.31 10.11
C TYR A 138 1.04 -0.73 8.70
N ALA A 139 0.02 0.08 8.45
CA ALA A 139 -0.15 0.76 7.18
C ALA A 139 -0.76 2.13 7.38
N ILE A 140 -0.56 2.97 6.38
CA ILE A 140 -1.37 4.16 6.13
C ILE A 140 -2.24 3.90 4.90
N GLY A 141 -3.54 4.17 5.03
CA GLY A 141 -4.52 4.11 3.96
C GLY A 141 -5.03 5.50 3.62
N PHE A 142 -5.35 5.71 2.35
CA PHE A 142 -5.91 6.94 1.79
C PHE A 142 -7.19 6.61 1.01
N ARG A 143 -8.21 7.46 1.18
CA ARG A 143 -9.46 7.40 0.43
C ARG A 143 -9.45 8.43 -0.70
N ASP A 144 -10.41 8.32 -1.62
CA ASP A 144 -10.50 9.23 -2.77
C ASP A 144 -10.81 10.68 -2.40
N ASP A 145 -11.41 10.92 -1.23
CA ASP A 145 -11.62 12.26 -0.68
C ASP A 145 -10.36 12.86 0.00
N GLY A 146 -9.26 12.11 0.00
CA GLY A 146 -7.99 12.51 0.59
C GLY A 146 -7.85 12.22 2.08
N SER A 147 -8.91 11.74 2.75
CA SER A 147 -8.85 11.35 4.17
C SER A 147 -7.98 10.12 4.39
N THR A 148 -7.45 9.98 5.60
CA THR A 148 -6.48 8.94 5.96
C THR A 148 -7.01 7.99 7.04
N VAL A 149 -6.35 6.84 7.14
CA VAL A 149 -6.43 5.90 8.26
C VAL A 149 -5.03 5.34 8.53
N MET A 150 -4.68 5.13 9.79
CA MET A 150 -3.40 4.54 10.20
C MET A 150 -3.68 3.44 11.21
N GLY A 151 -2.99 2.30 11.08
CA GLY A 151 -3.18 1.16 11.97
C GLY A 151 -2.71 -0.15 11.33
N LYS A 152 -3.02 -1.29 11.95
CA LYS A 152 -2.74 -2.61 11.37
C LYS A 152 -3.98 -3.10 10.61
N PRO A 153 -3.96 -3.16 9.26
CA PRO A 153 -5.13 -3.54 8.47
C PRO A 153 -5.51 -5.02 8.62
N SER A 154 -4.56 -5.88 9.00
CA SER A 154 -4.73 -7.33 9.18
C SER A 154 -5.50 -7.96 8.02
N LEU A 155 -4.99 -7.75 6.80
CA LEU A 155 -5.67 -8.18 5.58
C LEU A 155 -5.85 -9.69 5.57
N ARG A 156 -7.06 -10.13 5.21
CA ARG A 156 -7.39 -11.53 4.99
C ARG A 156 -7.87 -11.72 3.56
N ILE A 157 -7.19 -12.62 2.85
CA ILE A 157 -7.55 -13.01 1.49
C ILE A 157 -8.10 -14.44 1.55
N THR A 158 -9.34 -14.62 1.09
CA THR A 158 -9.99 -15.93 1.02
C THR A 158 -10.35 -16.26 -0.42
N ALA A 159 -10.16 -17.49 -0.85
CA ALA A 159 -10.65 -18.00 -2.13
C ALA A 159 -11.75 -19.03 -1.88
N GLN A 160 -12.95 -18.73 -2.34
CA GLN A 160 -14.12 -19.57 -2.14
C GLN A 160 -14.47 -20.33 -3.42
N SER A 161 -14.45 -21.65 -3.32
CA SER A 161 -14.77 -22.56 -4.41
C SER A 161 -16.29 -22.73 -4.56
N ASP A 162 -16.77 -22.81 -5.80
CA ASP A 162 -18.16 -23.18 -6.10
C ASP A 162 -18.49 -24.65 -5.77
N TYR A 163 -17.50 -25.44 -5.37
CA TYR A 163 -17.62 -26.82 -4.85
C TYR A 163 -17.63 -26.85 -3.31
N GLY A 164 -17.74 -25.69 -2.66
CA GLY A 164 -17.92 -25.56 -1.21
C GLY A 164 -16.64 -25.54 -0.39
N ARG A 165 -15.46 -25.49 -1.03
CA ARG A 165 -14.16 -25.39 -0.34
C ARG A 165 -13.82 -23.92 -0.05
N SER A 166 -13.09 -23.70 1.03
CA SER A 166 -12.56 -22.38 1.41
C SER A 166 -11.05 -22.48 1.59
N LEU A 167 -10.31 -21.63 0.91
CA LEU A 167 -8.87 -21.51 1.03
C LEU A 167 -8.53 -20.15 1.64
N THR A 168 -7.54 -20.12 2.52
CA THR A 168 -6.94 -18.85 2.97
C THR A 168 -5.64 -18.64 2.22
N VAL A 169 -5.53 -17.52 1.52
CA VAL A 169 -4.29 -17.08 0.90
C VAL A 169 -3.46 -16.38 1.97
N THR A 170 -2.26 -16.91 2.22
CA THR A 170 -1.32 -16.43 3.22
C THR A 170 -0.72 -15.09 2.85
N ALA A 171 -0.30 -14.95 1.59
CA ALA A 171 0.29 -13.72 1.07
C ALA A 171 0.05 -13.63 -0.45
N PHE A 172 0.10 -12.41 -0.97
CA PHE A 172 -0.07 -12.12 -2.39
C PHE A 172 1.17 -11.40 -2.92
N ASN A 173 1.74 -11.88 -4.03
CA ASN A 173 2.97 -11.37 -4.64
C ASN A 173 4.10 -11.26 -3.61
N TYR A 174 4.40 -12.37 -2.94
CA TYR A 174 5.36 -12.45 -1.83
C TYR A 174 6.20 -13.72 -1.92
N VAL A 175 7.30 -13.82 -1.16
CA VAL A 175 8.12 -15.05 -1.10
C VAL A 175 7.32 -16.21 -0.52
N ARG A 176 7.22 -17.31 -1.27
CA ARG A 176 6.67 -18.56 -0.77
C ARG A 176 7.57 -19.17 0.30
N GLN A 177 7.04 -19.39 1.50
CA GLN A 177 7.75 -20.11 2.55
C GLN A 177 7.76 -21.62 2.30
N SER A 178 8.79 -22.29 2.81
CA SER A 178 8.99 -23.72 2.55
C SER A 178 7.95 -24.62 3.21
N SER A 179 7.49 -24.33 4.42
CA SER A 179 6.65 -25.26 5.19
C SER A 179 5.25 -24.74 5.51
N PHE A 180 4.85 -23.60 4.94
CA PHE A 180 3.62 -22.93 5.35
C PHE A 180 2.99 -22.08 4.25
N GLY A 181 1.68 -22.25 4.09
CA GLY A 181 0.81 -21.28 3.44
C GLY A 181 0.50 -21.55 1.96
N ILE A 182 -0.54 -20.88 1.47
CA ILE A 182 -0.88 -20.77 0.06
C ILE A 182 -0.59 -19.34 -0.38
N TYR A 183 0.21 -19.17 -1.42
CA TYR A 183 0.62 -17.87 -1.95
C TYR A 183 -0.08 -17.63 -3.26
N LEU A 184 -0.60 -16.41 -3.44
CA LEU A 184 -1.18 -15.99 -4.71
C LEU A 184 -0.14 -15.17 -5.47
N TYR A 185 -0.02 -15.42 -6.77
CA TYR A 185 0.82 -14.66 -7.67
C TYR A 185 0.00 -14.16 -8.86
N ASP A 186 0.31 -12.96 -9.33
CA ASP A 186 -0.09 -12.49 -10.65
C ASP A 186 1.15 -12.17 -11.50
N SER A 187 0.92 -11.72 -12.75
CA SER A 187 1.99 -11.39 -13.68
C SER A 187 2.86 -10.20 -13.23
N THR A 188 2.47 -9.49 -12.17
CA THR A 188 3.17 -8.30 -11.68
C THR A 188 4.09 -8.60 -10.50
N PHE A 189 4.26 -9.86 -10.08
CA PHE A 189 5.16 -10.16 -8.97
C PHE A 189 6.64 -9.79 -9.25
N ASN A 190 7.18 -10.24 -10.39
CA ASN A 190 8.58 -10.01 -10.75
C ASN A 190 8.74 -9.86 -12.28
N ALA A 191 9.92 -9.40 -12.72
CA ALA A 191 10.23 -9.14 -14.12
C ALA A 191 10.04 -10.34 -15.07
N ARG A 192 10.13 -11.57 -14.56
CA ARG A 192 9.96 -12.81 -15.35
C ARG A 192 8.49 -13.22 -15.48
N ALA A 193 7.59 -12.57 -14.74
CA ALA A 193 6.18 -12.95 -14.64
C ALA A 193 6.01 -14.43 -14.25
N THR A 194 6.61 -14.81 -13.12
CA THR A 194 6.58 -16.17 -12.57
C THR A 194 6.29 -16.15 -11.07
N THR A 195 6.06 -17.31 -10.45
CA THR A 195 6.00 -17.48 -8.98
C THR A 195 7.33 -17.21 -8.26
N GLY A 196 8.45 -17.13 -8.99
CA GLY A 196 9.73 -16.66 -8.46
C GLY A 196 10.44 -17.63 -7.50
N THR A 197 10.10 -18.92 -7.52
CA THR A 197 10.58 -19.92 -6.57
C THR A 197 11.30 -21.08 -7.25
N SER A 198 12.34 -21.61 -6.58
CA SER A 198 13.14 -22.74 -7.06
C SER A 198 12.76 -24.08 -6.41
N GLU A 199 12.00 -24.05 -5.32
CA GLU A 199 11.54 -25.25 -4.63
C GLU A 199 10.31 -25.85 -5.31
N GLU A 200 10.13 -27.16 -5.17
CA GLU A 200 8.95 -27.83 -5.72
C GLU A 200 7.70 -27.57 -4.88
N GLY A 201 6.57 -27.41 -5.56
CA GLY A 201 5.28 -27.15 -4.96
C GLY A 201 4.12 -27.69 -5.79
N VAL A 202 2.91 -27.43 -5.30
CA VAL A 202 1.68 -27.55 -6.08
C VAL A 202 1.24 -26.16 -6.48
N ASP A 203 1.11 -25.97 -7.78
CA ASP A 203 0.74 -24.71 -8.39
C ASP A 203 -0.58 -24.87 -9.15
N VAL A 204 -1.56 -24.01 -8.86
CA VAL A 204 -2.87 -24.01 -9.50
C VAL A 204 -2.96 -22.76 -10.36
N VAL A 205 -2.85 -22.95 -11.66
CA VAL A 205 -2.94 -21.87 -12.65
C VAL A 205 -4.41 -21.58 -12.88
N CYS A 206 -4.77 -20.30 -12.82
CA CYS A 206 -6.13 -19.83 -13.00
C CYS A 206 -6.18 -18.63 -13.94
N SER A 207 -7.27 -18.50 -14.70
CA SER A 207 -7.59 -17.30 -15.48
C SER A 207 -8.59 -16.42 -14.73
N ALA A 208 -8.36 -15.12 -14.70
CA ALA A 208 -9.36 -14.17 -14.23
C ALA A 208 -10.49 -14.03 -15.24
N VAL A 209 -11.73 -14.17 -14.76
CA VAL A 209 -12.95 -14.04 -15.58
C VAL A 209 -13.79 -12.83 -15.20
N GLY A 210 -13.44 -12.12 -14.13
CA GLY A 210 -14.07 -10.86 -13.76
C GLY A 210 -13.61 -10.31 -12.41
N GLY A 211 -13.82 -9.01 -12.24
CA GLY A 211 -13.54 -8.31 -10.99
C GLY A 211 -12.06 -8.00 -10.75
N SER A 212 -11.74 -7.60 -9.52
CA SER A 212 -10.40 -7.18 -9.11
C SER A 212 -10.16 -7.46 -7.63
N LEU A 213 -8.91 -7.76 -7.29
CA LEU A 213 -8.52 -8.02 -5.90
C LEU A 213 -8.34 -6.69 -5.16
N GLY A 214 -9.30 -6.32 -4.32
CA GLY A 214 -9.29 -5.08 -3.52
C GLY A 214 -10.19 -5.23 -2.28
N LEU A 215 -10.09 -4.30 -1.31
CA LEU A 215 -10.78 -4.40 -0.01
C LEU A 215 -12.32 -4.44 -0.08
N ASN A 216 -12.90 -3.97 -1.18
CA ASN A 216 -14.35 -4.02 -1.44
C ASN A 216 -14.66 -4.73 -2.76
N GLY A 217 -13.68 -5.44 -3.32
CA GLY A 217 -13.77 -6.13 -4.60
C GLY A 217 -13.82 -7.63 -4.41
N SER A 218 -14.35 -8.31 -5.42
CA SER A 218 -14.18 -9.74 -5.59
C SER A 218 -13.48 -10.00 -6.91
N LEU A 219 -12.55 -10.93 -6.92
CA LEU A 219 -11.90 -11.44 -8.13
C LEU A 219 -12.41 -12.86 -8.39
N THR A 220 -12.97 -13.11 -9.56
CA THR A 220 -13.39 -14.46 -9.94
C THR A 220 -12.35 -15.07 -10.86
N LEU A 221 -11.85 -16.24 -10.45
CA LEU A 221 -10.90 -17.05 -11.19
C LEU A 221 -11.56 -18.35 -11.65
N VAL A 222 -11.10 -18.89 -12.78
CA VAL A 222 -11.39 -20.25 -13.23
C VAL A 222 -10.08 -21.03 -13.21
N VAL A 223 -10.07 -22.18 -12.54
CA VAL A 223 -8.92 -23.08 -12.51
C VAL A 223 -8.68 -23.64 -13.91
N GLU A 224 -7.48 -23.48 -14.43
CA GLU A 224 -7.06 -24.06 -15.71
C GLU A 224 -6.43 -25.44 -15.51
N GLN A 225 -5.51 -25.54 -14.55
CA GLN A 225 -4.75 -26.76 -14.27
C GLN A 225 -4.14 -26.74 -12.88
N VAL A 226 -3.87 -27.94 -12.36
CA VAL A 226 -3.07 -28.18 -11.15
C VAL A 226 -1.77 -28.84 -11.59
N ILE A 227 -0.64 -28.26 -11.16
CA ILE A 227 0.71 -28.67 -11.52
C ILE A 227 1.40 -29.23 -10.28
N GLU A 228 1.80 -30.48 -10.34
CA GLU A 228 2.66 -31.11 -9.32
C GLU A 228 4.14 -30.84 -9.61
N GLY A 229 4.92 -30.55 -8.57
CA GLY A 229 6.34 -30.27 -8.68
C GLY A 229 6.65 -28.90 -9.33
N GLY A 230 5.71 -27.96 -9.31
CA GLY A 230 5.87 -26.60 -9.82
C GLY A 230 6.99 -25.84 -9.09
N LYS A 231 7.81 -25.11 -9.85
CA LYS A 231 8.92 -24.29 -9.34
C LYS A 231 8.65 -22.85 -9.74
N ASP A 232 9.30 -22.37 -10.81
CA ASP A 232 9.18 -21.01 -11.32
C ASP A 232 8.04 -20.92 -12.35
N THR A 233 6.83 -21.27 -11.91
CA THR A 233 5.65 -21.38 -12.78
C THR A 233 5.31 -20.02 -13.40
N PRO A 234 5.19 -19.92 -14.75
CA PRO A 234 4.80 -18.69 -15.42
C PRO A 234 3.40 -18.22 -15.02
N VAL A 235 3.23 -16.90 -14.93
CA VAL A 235 1.97 -16.22 -14.63
C VAL A 235 1.72 -15.18 -15.72
N GLY A 236 0.91 -15.54 -16.71
CA GLY A 236 0.56 -14.65 -17.81
C GLY A 236 -0.32 -13.47 -17.40
N ALA A 237 -0.45 -12.48 -18.28
CA ALA A 237 -1.37 -11.36 -18.07
C ALA A 237 -2.81 -11.87 -17.91
N GLY A 238 -3.50 -11.43 -16.84
CA GLY A 238 -4.85 -11.90 -16.51
C GLY A 238 -4.89 -13.30 -15.90
N GLN A 239 -3.74 -13.95 -15.70
CA GLN A 239 -3.63 -15.20 -14.96
C GLN A 239 -3.17 -14.95 -13.52
N TYR A 240 -3.51 -15.93 -12.68
CA TYR A 240 -3.12 -16.01 -11.29
C TYR A 240 -2.63 -17.43 -10.99
N VAL A 241 -1.69 -17.56 -10.06
CA VAL A 241 -1.22 -18.87 -9.58
C VAL A 241 -1.37 -18.93 -8.07
N LEU A 242 -2.15 -19.90 -7.58
CA LEU A 242 -2.11 -20.32 -6.17
C LEU A 242 -1.00 -21.35 -6.02
N SER A 243 -0.07 -21.12 -5.10
CA SER A 243 1.13 -21.93 -4.99
C SER A 243 1.41 -22.29 -3.53
N SER A 244 1.74 -23.56 -3.29
CA SER A 244 2.18 -24.05 -1.98
C SER A 244 3.40 -24.95 -2.16
N ASN A 245 4.40 -24.81 -1.30
CA ASN A 245 5.57 -25.68 -1.31
C ASN A 245 5.19 -27.12 -0.93
N LEU A 246 5.83 -28.14 -1.51
CA LEU A 246 5.57 -29.55 -1.20
C LEU A 246 5.75 -29.91 0.28
N LYS A 247 6.61 -29.19 1.01
CA LYS A 247 6.83 -29.41 2.45
C LYS A 247 5.70 -28.81 3.30
N ALA A 248 4.77 -28.04 2.72
CA ALA A 248 3.65 -27.39 3.41
C ALA A 248 2.38 -28.27 3.48
N ALA A 249 2.56 -29.58 3.68
CA ALA A 249 1.54 -30.62 3.93
C ALA A 249 0.06 -30.24 3.62
N GLY A 250 -0.73 -29.85 4.63
CA GLY A 250 -2.17 -29.61 4.47
C GLY A 250 -2.55 -28.49 3.50
N TYR A 251 -1.64 -27.58 3.17
CA TYR A 251 -1.86 -26.56 2.13
C TYR A 251 -1.75 -27.14 0.72
N VAL A 252 -0.86 -28.10 0.54
CA VAL A 252 -0.70 -28.82 -0.72
C VAL A 252 -1.94 -29.66 -1.04
N GLU A 253 -2.47 -30.38 -0.05
CA GLU A 253 -3.69 -31.19 -0.24
C GLU A 253 -4.91 -30.33 -0.60
N GLN A 254 -4.98 -29.12 -0.04
CA GLN A 254 -6.02 -28.14 -0.40
C GLN A 254 -5.92 -27.72 -1.88
N LEU A 255 -4.72 -27.49 -2.40
CA LEU A 255 -4.52 -27.14 -3.81
C LEU A 255 -4.75 -28.33 -4.75
N ARG A 256 -4.34 -29.54 -4.37
CA ARG A 256 -4.60 -30.79 -5.11
C ARG A 256 -6.08 -31.09 -5.30
N ALA A 257 -6.91 -30.66 -4.35
CA ALA A 257 -8.35 -30.88 -4.39
C ALA A 257 -9.07 -30.00 -5.42
N LEU A 258 -8.42 -28.94 -5.92
CA LEU A 258 -8.96 -28.08 -6.97
C LEU A 258 -8.95 -28.79 -8.33
N GLN A 259 -9.92 -28.45 -9.18
CA GLN A 259 -10.10 -29.12 -10.47
C GLN A 259 -10.19 -28.11 -11.63
N PRO A 260 -9.67 -28.43 -12.83
CA PRO A 260 -9.91 -27.61 -14.02
C PRO A 260 -11.41 -27.31 -14.22
N GLY A 261 -11.72 -26.04 -14.49
CA GLY A 261 -13.09 -25.52 -14.64
C GLY A 261 -13.75 -25.05 -13.35
N GLU A 262 -13.20 -25.37 -12.17
CA GLU A 262 -13.69 -24.90 -10.87
C GLU A 262 -13.58 -23.37 -10.78
N ARG A 263 -14.59 -22.71 -10.19
CA ARG A 263 -14.57 -21.26 -9.99
C ARG A 263 -14.17 -20.92 -8.57
N LEU A 264 -13.20 -20.01 -8.46
CA LEU A 264 -12.78 -19.44 -7.18
C LEU A 264 -13.19 -17.97 -7.12
N THR A 265 -13.95 -17.61 -6.10
CA THR A 265 -14.26 -16.22 -5.78
C THR A 265 -13.32 -15.75 -4.68
N LEU A 266 -12.37 -14.90 -5.03
CA LEU A 266 -11.42 -14.31 -4.11
C LEU A 266 -12.00 -13.02 -3.52
N SER A 267 -11.77 -12.81 -2.23
CA SER A 267 -12.19 -11.61 -1.51
C SER A 267 -11.11 -11.18 -0.53
N VAL A 268 -10.97 -9.86 -0.36
CA VAL A 268 -10.04 -9.25 0.59
C VAL A 268 -10.86 -8.53 1.65
N SER A 269 -10.50 -8.74 2.92
CA SER A 269 -11.10 -8.02 4.05
C SER A 269 -10.00 -7.46 4.95
N ALA A 270 -10.30 -6.36 5.63
CA ALA A 270 -9.49 -5.82 6.72
C ALA A 270 -10.19 -6.09 8.06
N SER A 271 -9.45 -6.07 9.18
CA SER A 271 -10.00 -6.36 10.50
C SER A 271 -10.98 -5.29 11.02
N GLY A 272 -10.87 -4.05 10.53
CA GLY A 272 -11.62 -2.90 11.03
C GLY A 272 -12.35 -2.12 9.93
N SER A 273 -13.54 -1.61 10.25
CA SER A 273 -14.37 -0.85 9.30
C SER A 273 -13.76 0.49 8.90
N GLU A 274 -12.81 1.00 9.67
CA GLU A 274 -12.04 2.20 9.34
C GLU A 274 -11.27 2.06 8.02
N TRP A 275 -10.97 0.84 7.58
CA TRP A 275 -10.32 0.59 6.29
C TRP A 275 -11.29 0.64 5.10
N SER A 276 -12.58 0.81 5.34
CA SER A 276 -13.57 0.96 4.28
C SER A 276 -13.29 2.20 3.43
N GLY A 277 -13.48 2.06 2.12
CA GLY A 277 -13.23 3.11 1.14
C GLY A 277 -11.75 3.44 0.89
N VAL A 278 -10.80 2.74 1.51
CA VAL A 278 -9.37 2.90 1.20
C VAL A 278 -9.11 2.44 -0.24
N THR A 279 -8.50 3.33 -1.04
CA THR A 279 -8.14 3.06 -2.43
C THR A 279 -6.62 3.07 -2.63
N ASN A 280 -5.86 3.71 -1.75
CA ASN A 280 -4.40 3.66 -1.76
C ASN A 280 -3.91 3.26 -0.38
N MET A 281 -2.96 2.34 -0.29
CA MET A 281 -2.44 1.85 0.99
C MET A 281 -0.98 1.46 0.83
N ILE A 282 -0.18 1.79 1.84
CA ILE A 282 1.22 1.35 1.92
C ILE A 282 1.52 0.92 3.36
N GLY A 283 2.09 -0.28 3.50
CA GLY A 283 2.56 -0.80 4.77
C GLY A 283 3.96 -0.29 5.12
N ALA A 284 4.30 -0.32 6.40
CA ALA A 284 5.64 -0.13 6.95
C ALA A 284 5.72 -0.68 8.40
#